data_AF-A0A934VDB0-F1
#
_entry.id   AF-A0A934VDB0-F1
#
_cell.length_a   1.000
_cell.length_b   1.000
_cell.length_c   1.000
_cell.angle_alpha   90.00
_cell.angle_beta   90.00
_cell.angle_gamma   90.00
#
_symmetry.space_group_name_H-M   'P 1'
#
loop_
_entity.id
_entity.type
_entity.pdbx_description
1 polymer ?
#
loop_
_entity_poly.entity_id
_entity_poly.type
_entity_poly.pdbx_seq_one_letter_code
_entity_poly.pdbx_strand_id
1 'polypeptide(L)'
;MNSPLAFGLPQGPEWIIIFVVVLLLFGAKKIPELARGLGKSMGEFKKAREDFEREIKSAEADASREEDEVKVKEVAGKEPREI
;
A
#
# COMPACT_ATOMS: atom_id res chain seq x y z
N MET A 1 19.23 -24.58 -29.68
CA MET A 1 19.96 -23.45 -29.06
C MET A 1 19.89 -23.69 -27.56
N ASN A 2 21.01 -24.09 -26.95
CA ASN A 2 21.05 -24.40 -25.52
C ASN A 2 20.95 -23.08 -24.76
N SER A 3 20.05 -22.99 -23.78
CA SER A 3 19.99 -21.86 -22.84
C SER A 3 20.89 -22.17 -21.63
N PRO A 4 22.18 -21.81 -21.63
CA PRO A 4 23.12 -22.11 -20.54
C PRO A 4 22.76 -21.39 -19.23
N LEU A 5 21.84 -20.43 -19.27
CA LEU A 5 21.34 -19.72 -18.08
C LEU A 5 20.57 -20.63 -17.11
N ALA A 6 20.00 -21.74 -17.59
CA ALA A 6 19.37 -22.71 -16.70
C ALA A 6 20.41 -23.54 -15.93
N PHE A 7 21.61 -23.75 -16.47
CA PHE A 7 22.62 -24.66 -15.88
C PHE A 7 23.37 -24.07 -14.67
N GLY A 8 23.26 -22.76 -14.44
CA GLY A 8 23.88 -22.07 -13.29
C GLY A 8 22.96 -21.84 -12.10
N LEU A 9 21.66 -22.10 -12.26
CA LEU A 9 20.70 -22.01 -11.17
C LEU A 9 20.47 -23.40 -10.58
N PRO A 10 20.29 -23.51 -9.25
CA PRO A 10 19.95 -24.78 -8.63
C PRO A 10 18.62 -25.27 -9.23
N GLN A 11 18.60 -26.49 -9.80
CA GLN A 11 17.40 -27.06 -10.41
C GLN A 11 16.94 -28.27 -9.59
N GLY A 12 16.15 -28.01 -8.54
CA GLY A 12 15.55 -29.06 -7.72
C GLY A 12 16.21 -29.19 -6.34
N PRO A 13 16.70 -30.36 -5.92
CA PRO A 13 17.12 -30.63 -4.55
C PRO A 13 18.22 -29.68 -4.02
N GLU A 14 19.01 -29.05 -4.88
CA GLU A 14 20.05 -28.10 -4.49
C GLU A 14 19.49 -26.88 -3.76
N TRP A 15 18.22 -26.48 -4.02
CA TRP A 15 17.56 -25.45 -3.24
C TRP A 15 17.45 -25.83 -1.76
N ILE A 16 17.18 -27.10 -1.47
CA ILE A 16 17.07 -27.59 -0.09
C ILE A 16 18.41 -27.42 0.63
N ILE A 17 19.52 -27.71 -0.05
CA ILE A 17 20.87 -27.52 0.51
C ILE A 17 21.13 -26.04 0.82
N ILE A 18 20.77 -25.14 -0.08
CA ILE A 18 20.90 -23.69 0.14
C ILE A 18 20.05 -23.25 1.33
N PHE A 19 18.81 -23.71 1.42
CA PHE A 19 17.94 -23.43 2.56
C PHE A 19 18.54 -23.95 3.87
N VAL A 20 19.11 -25.15 3.89
CA VAL A 20 19.78 -25.71 5.07
C VAL A 20 20.97 -24.86 5.48
N VAL A 21 21.81 -24.41 4.54
CA VAL A 21 22.94 -23.52 4.83
C VAL A 21 22.46 -22.19 5.43
N VAL A 22 21.44 -21.57 4.83
CA VAL A 22 20.83 -20.33 5.35
C VAL A 22 20.26 -20.56 6.75
N LEU A 23 19.58 -21.68 6.99
CA LEU A 23 19.03 -22.04 8.31
C LEU A 23 20.12 -22.33 9.34
N LEU A 24 21.31 -22.81 8.94
CA LEU A 24 22.44 -22.97 9.86
C LEU A 24 23.09 -21.63 10.21
N LEU A 25 23.21 -20.71 9.24
CA LEU A 25 23.78 -19.37 9.48
C LEU A 25 22.87 -18.48 10.32
N PHE A 26 21.58 -18.43 9.98
CA PHE A 26 20.62 -17.54 10.64
C PHE A 26 19.82 -18.25 11.74
N GLY A 27 19.74 -19.57 11.73
CA GLY A 27 18.89 -20.35 12.63
C GLY A 27 17.46 -20.51 12.12
N ALA A 28 16.86 -21.69 12.34
CA ALA A 28 15.49 -21.99 11.92
C ALA A 28 14.41 -21.10 12.57
N LYS A 29 14.73 -20.44 13.69
CA LYS A 29 13.81 -19.51 14.37
C LYS A 29 13.86 -18.09 13.81
N LYS A 30 14.95 -17.65 13.18
CA LYS A 30 15.09 -16.24 12.76
C LYS A 30 14.30 -15.90 11.51
N ILE A 31 14.22 -16.80 10.54
CA ILE A 31 13.38 -16.60 9.34
C ILE A 31 11.89 -16.38 9.71
N PRO A 32 11.22 -17.23 10.52
CA PRO A 32 9.83 -17.00 10.88
C PRO A 32 9.63 -15.81 11.82
N GLU A 33 10.60 -15.49 12.67
CA GLU A 33 10.58 -14.31 13.54
C GLU A 33 10.63 -13.01 12.71
N LEU A 34 11.53 -12.94 11.74
CA LEU A 34 11.63 -11.82 10.79
C LEU A 34 10.38 -11.70 9.92
N ALA A 35 9.87 -12.81 9.39
CA ALA A 35 8.64 -12.82 8.58
C ALA A 35 7.43 -12.32 9.38
N ARG A 36 7.30 -12.72 10.66
CA ARG A 36 6.24 -12.22 11.55
C ARG A 36 6.38 -10.73 11.82
N GLY A 37 7.59 -10.24 12.08
CA GLY A 37 7.86 -8.82 12.27
C GLY A 37 7.50 -8.00 11.04
N LEU A 38 8.06 -8.36 9.88
CA LEU A 38 7.77 -7.72 8.58
C LEU A 38 6.28 -7.80 8.23
N GLY A 39 5.64 -8.94 8.43
CA GLY A 39 4.21 -9.12 8.15
C GLY A 39 3.32 -8.23 9.01
N LYS A 40 3.65 -8.08 10.30
CA LYS A 40 2.93 -7.18 11.20
C LYS A 40 3.11 -5.72 10.78
N SER A 41 4.34 -5.30 10.53
CA SER A 41 4.64 -3.94 10.07
C SER A 41 3.98 -3.61 8.73
N MET A 42 4.00 -4.54 7.76
CA MET A 42 3.31 -4.36 6.47
C MET A 42 1.79 -4.31 6.63
N GLY A 43 1.21 -5.08 7.55
CA GLY A 43 -0.22 -5.04 7.85
C GLY A 43 -0.65 -3.70 8.46
N GLU A 44 0.07 -3.23 9.47
CA GLU A 44 -0.19 -1.92 10.10
C GLU A 44 0.00 -0.78 9.09
N PHE A 45 1.04 -0.86 8.26
CA PHE A 45 1.30 0.12 7.20
C PHE A 45 0.18 0.16 6.16
N LYS A 46 -0.31 -1.00 5.72
CA LYS A 46 -1.44 -1.07 4.77
C LYS A 46 -2.69 -0.44 5.36
N LYS A 47 -3.00 -0.71 6.63
CA LYS A 47 -4.15 -0.14 7.32
C LYS A 47 -4.05 1.38 7.42
N ALA A 48 -2.88 1.90 7.84
CA ALA A 48 -2.62 3.33 7.91
C ALA A 48 -2.78 4.02 6.55
N ARG A 49 -2.31 3.40 5.46
CA ARG A 49 -2.51 3.93 4.11
C ARG A 49 -3.99 3.99 3.72
N GLU A 50 -4.76 2.96 4.04
CA GLU A 50 -6.19 2.88 3.71
C GLU A 50 -7.01 3.91 4.50
N ASP A 51 -6.67 4.12 5.78
CA ASP A 51 -7.29 5.16 6.60
C ASP A 51 -6.96 6.56 6.09
N PHE A 52 -5.71 6.80 5.69
CA PHE A 52 -5.29 8.07 5.08
C PHE A 52 -5.98 8.35 3.75
N GLU A 53 -6.12 7.35 2.87
CA GLU A 53 -6.83 7.49 1.60
C GLU A 53 -8.32 7.81 1.82
N ARG A 54 -8.96 7.19 2.81
CA ARG A 54 -10.33 7.52 3.21
C ARG A 54 -10.46 8.96 3.68
N GLU A 55 -9.55 9.40 4.55
CA GLU A 55 -9.57 10.75 5.12
C GLU A 55 -9.38 11.82 4.04
N ILE A 56 -8.45 11.61 3.10
CA ILE A 56 -8.28 12.50 1.93
C ILE A 56 -9.56 12.56 1.11
N LYS A 57 -10.15 11.40 0.78
CA LYS A 57 -11.36 11.35 -0.04
C LYS A 57 -12.56 12.02 0.63
N SER A 58 -12.67 11.90 1.95
CA SER A 58 -13.69 12.60 2.74
C SER A 58 -13.45 14.10 2.76
N ALA A 59 -12.21 14.54 2.98
CA ALA A 59 -11.86 15.97 2.95
C ALA A 59 -12.12 16.62 1.58
N GLU A 60 -11.81 15.92 0.48
CA GLU A 60 -12.13 16.37 -0.88
C GLU A 60 -13.64 16.47 -1.12
N ALA A 61 -14.42 15.51 -0.60
CA ALA A 61 -15.87 15.50 -0.72
C ALA A 61 -16.55 16.61 0.10
N ASP A 62 -15.99 16.98 1.26
CA ASP A 62 -16.49 18.08 2.08
C ASP A 62 -16.08 19.44 1.50
N ALA A 63 -14.86 19.59 0.99
CA ALA A 63 -14.41 20.82 0.32
C ALA A 63 -15.26 21.15 -0.93
N SER A 64 -15.62 20.13 -1.71
CA SER A 64 -16.45 20.32 -2.90
C SER A 64 -17.92 20.64 -2.58
N ARG A 65 -18.43 20.25 -1.40
CA ARG A 65 -19.77 20.64 -0.92
C ARG A 65 -19.82 22.08 -0.42
N GLU A 66 -18.74 22.56 0.18
CA GLU A 66 -18.63 23.94 0.65
C GLU A 66 -18.55 24.93 -0.53
N GLU A 67 -17.86 24.56 -1.62
CA GLU A 67 -17.82 25.36 -2.87
C GLU A 67 -19.18 25.46 -3.58
N ASP A 68 -20.01 24.41 -3.55
CA ASP A 68 -21.36 24.42 -4.11
C ASP A 68 -22.33 25.26 -3.26
N GLU A 69 -22.26 25.19 -1.93
CA GLU A 69 -23.09 26.05 -1.06
C GLU A 69 -22.74 27.55 -1.16
N VAL A 70 -21.46 27.88 -1.35
CA VAL A 70 -21.02 29.28 -1.53
C VAL A 70 -21.49 29.84 -2.87
N LYS A 71 -21.40 29.06 -3.97
CA LYS A 71 -21.92 29.47 -5.29
C LYS A 71 -23.44 29.61 -5.33
N VAL A 72 -24.18 28.73 -4.65
CA VAL A 72 -25.66 28.81 -4.61
C VAL A 72 -26.13 30.07 -3.86
N LYS A 73 -25.43 30.47 -2.80
CA LYS A 73 -25.72 31.73 -2.07
C LYS A 73 -25.33 32.98 -2.85
N GLU A 74 -24.27 32.94 -3.66
CA GLU A 74 -23.86 34.06 -4.51
C GLU A 74 -24.80 34.27 -5.71
N VAL A 75 -25.33 33.19 -6.31
CA VAL A 75 -26.28 33.27 -7.43
C VAL A 75 -27.68 33.70 -6.97
N ALA A 76 -28.09 33.35 -5.74
CA ALA A 76 -29.37 33.78 -5.17
C ALA A 76 -29.38 35.24 -4.67
N GLY A 77 -28.21 35.88 -4.52
CA GLY A 77 -28.07 37.24 -3.99
C GLY A 77 -28.27 38.38 -4.99
N LYS A 78 -28.41 38.12 -6.30
CA LYS A 78 -28.83 39.14 -7.27
C LYS A 78 -30.34 39.08 -7.42
N GLU A 79 -31.06 39.70 -6.47
CA GLU A 79 -32.44 40.10 -6.74
C GLU A 79 -32.45 41.09 -7.92
N PRO A 80 -33.24 40.83 -8.98
CA PRO A 80 -33.59 41.86 -9.95
C PRO A 80 -34.63 42.78 -9.29
N ARG A 81 -34.15 43.78 -8.56
CA ARG A 81 -34.85 45.04 -8.28
C ARG A 81 -33.80 46.10 -8.61
N GLU A 82 -33.94 46.85 -9.68
CA GLU A 82 -34.94 47.89 -9.85
C GLU A 82 -35.16 48.15 -11.36
N ILE A 83 -36.45 48.24 -11.73
CA ILE A 83 -37.09 49.12 -12.74
C ILE A 83 -36.27 49.61 -13.95
#